data_AF-A0A4P1KBU9-F1
#
_entry.id   AF-A0A4P1KBU9-F1
#
_cell.length_a   1.000
_cell.length_b   1.000
_cell.length_c   1.000
_cell.angle_alpha   90.00
_cell.angle_beta   90.00
_cell.angle_gamma   90.00
#
_symmetry.space_group_name_H-M   'P 1'
#
loop_
_entity.id
_entity.type
_entity.pdbx_description
1 polymer ?
#
loop_
_entity_poly.entity_id
_entity_poly.type
_entity_poly.pdbx_seq_one_letter_code
_entity_poly.pdbx_strand_id
1 'polypeptide(L)'
;MKYSLRDLAYLVVATSFGVGIYFMFRAMYMSEEPLPFAQEVTLVFLGAVVTIALTAALLNRQTELELRKEGRVIILQQQCDIYMSCIEKVAEIVENAKHEAGLIDDLRVLNHKLAVVASEEVVIRFEVVLDALLSGFADGALSEADGEKVMQSVADLTTAMRSDNGNAI
;
A
#
# COMPACT_ATOMS: atom_id res chain seq x y z
N MET A 1 5.51 32.98 2.96
CA MET A 1 6.27 31.84 2.40
C MET A 1 7.75 32.07 2.72
N LYS A 2 8.29 31.41 3.76
CA LYS A 2 9.70 31.58 4.18
C LYS A 2 10.53 30.49 3.52
N TYR A 3 11.21 30.82 2.43
CA TYR A 3 12.21 29.92 1.83
C TYR A 3 13.38 29.75 2.80
N SER A 4 13.85 28.52 3.00
CA SER A 4 15.03 28.29 3.83
C SER A 4 16.24 28.95 3.17
N LEU A 5 17.16 29.51 3.98
CA LEU A 5 18.39 30.15 3.50
C LEU A 5 19.22 29.20 2.62
N ARG A 6 19.09 27.89 2.89
CA ARG A 6 19.66 26.80 2.11
C ARG A 6 19.00 26.63 0.73
N ASP A 7 17.68 26.76 0.65
CA ASP A 7 16.94 26.64 -0.62
C ASP A 7 17.27 27.83 -1.54
N LEU A 8 17.44 29.02 -0.95
CA LEU A 8 17.86 30.22 -1.66
C LEU A 8 19.31 30.10 -2.15
N ALA A 9 20.21 29.52 -1.35
CA ALA A 9 21.57 29.21 -1.77
C ALA A 9 21.62 28.21 -2.94
N TYR A 10 20.81 27.13 -2.90
CA TYR A 10 20.71 26.19 -4.01
C TYR A 10 20.18 26.85 -5.28
N LEU A 11 19.17 27.72 -5.15
CA LEU A 11 18.60 28.44 -6.28
C LEU A 11 19.63 29.39 -6.92
N VAL A 12 20.40 30.12 -6.10
CA VAL A 12 21.45 31.02 -6.60
C VAL A 12 22.56 30.23 -7.30
N VAL A 13 23.01 29.11 -6.72
CA VAL A 13 24.02 28.24 -7.35
C VAL A 13 23.51 27.69 -8.68
N ALA A 14 22.31 27.11 -8.71
CA ALA A 14 21.71 26.58 -9.94
C ALA A 14 21.56 27.67 -11.03
N THR A 15 21.10 28.85 -10.64
CA THR A 15 20.94 29.99 -11.55
C THR A 15 22.29 30.46 -12.09
N SER A 16 23.31 30.60 -11.24
CA SER A 16 24.66 31.01 -11.65
C SER A 16 25.30 30.02 -12.61
N PHE A 17 25.05 28.71 -12.41
CA PHE A 17 25.55 27.65 -13.27
C PHE A 17 24.87 27.70 -14.65
N GLY A 18 23.56 27.91 -14.69
CA GLY A 18 22.81 28.08 -15.94
C GLY A 18 23.25 29.31 -16.74
N VAL A 19 23.50 30.43 -16.06
CA VAL A 19 24.03 31.65 -16.68
C VAL A 19 25.45 31.42 -17.19
N GLY A 20 26.31 30.75 -16.42
CA GLY A 20 27.68 30.41 -16.84
C GLY A 20 27.71 29.51 -18.08
N ILE A 21 26.86 28.49 -18.13
CA ILE A 21 26.69 27.62 -19.30
C ILE A 21 26.26 28.43 -20.52
N TYR A 22 25.24 29.29 -20.38
CA TYR A 22 24.78 30.15 -21.49
C TYR A 22 25.89 31.06 -22.03
N PHE A 23 26.64 31.71 -21.15
CA PHE A 23 27.75 32.58 -21.56
C PHE A 23 28.90 31.82 -22.19
N MET A 24 29.24 30.62 -21.68
CA MET A 24 30.23 29.73 -22.29
C MET A 24 29.82 29.32 -23.70
N PHE A 25 28.56 28.90 -23.89
CA PHE A 25 28.01 28.59 -25.22
C PHE A 25 28.07 29.81 -26.15
N ARG A 26 27.66 30.99 -25.65
CA ARG A 26 27.69 32.23 -26.43
C ARG A 26 29.09 32.61 -26.86
N ALA A 27 30.07 32.53 -25.97
CA ALA A 27 31.47 32.87 -26.25
C ALA A 27 32.08 31.91 -27.30
N MET A 28 31.73 30.63 -27.24
CA MET A 28 32.26 29.61 -28.14
C MET A 28 31.63 29.66 -29.54
N TYR A 29 30.38 30.13 -29.67
CA TYR A 29 29.68 30.27 -30.95
C TYR A 29 29.86 31.65 -31.62
N MET A 30 30.24 32.69 -30.87
CA MET A 30 30.43 34.06 -31.39
C MET A 30 31.91 34.44 -31.55
N SER A 31 32.86 33.53 -31.36
CA SER A 31 34.28 33.78 -31.62
C SER A 31 34.56 33.86 -33.13
N GLU A 32 35.43 34.79 -33.53
CA GLU A 32 35.75 35.07 -34.94
C GLU A 32 36.34 33.87 -35.70
N GLU A 33 37.00 32.95 -34.98
CA GLU A 33 37.29 31.60 -35.44
C GLU A 33 36.51 30.62 -34.55
N PRO A 34 35.47 29.93 -35.07
CA PRO A 34 34.82 28.87 -34.31
C PRO A 34 35.86 27.78 -34.08
N LEU A 35 36.12 27.40 -32.83
CA LEU A 35 36.95 26.25 -32.50
C LEU A 35 36.07 25.00 -32.61
N PRO A 36 36.06 24.27 -33.76
CA PRO A 36 35.10 23.19 -33.99
C PRO A 36 35.21 22.08 -32.94
N PHE A 37 36.44 21.81 -32.49
CA PHE A 37 36.74 20.81 -31.47
C PHE A 37 36.09 21.12 -30.11
N ALA A 38 36.13 22.37 -29.65
CA ALA A 38 35.54 22.75 -28.36
C ALA A 38 34.00 22.63 -28.39
N GLN A 39 33.40 22.93 -29.54
CA GLN A 39 31.97 22.80 -29.76
C GLN A 39 31.50 21.35 -29.78
N GLU A 40 32.21 20.48 -30.49
CA GLU A 40 31.92 19.05 -30.53
C GLU A 40 32.03 18.41 -29.14
N VAL A 41 33.12 18.70 -28.40
CA VAL A 41 33.32 18.15 -27.04
C VAL A 41 32.23 18.63 -26.07
N THR A 42 31.82 19.90 -26.15
CA THR A 42 30.76 20.45 -25.30
C THR A 42 29.39 19.82 -25.62
N LEU A 43 29.09 19.60 -26.90
CA LEU A 43 27.85 18.93 -27.32
C LEU A 43 27.81 17.45 -26.89
N VAL A 44 28.93 16.74 -27.01
CA VAL A 44 29.06 15.36 -26.52
C VAL A 44 28.86 15.30 -25.01
N PHE A 45 29.48 16.21 -24.27
CA PHE A 45 29.31 16.29 -22.81
C PHE A 45 27.86 16.61 -22.42
N LEU A 46 27.24 17.60 -23.06
CA LEU A 46 25.84 17.95 -22.82
C LEU A 46 24.91 16.77 -23.14
N GLY A 47 25.15 16.09 -24.26
CA GLY A 47 24.43 14.89 -24.65
C GLY A 47 24.54 13.80 -23.58
N ALA A 48 25.74 13.52 -23.10
CA ALA A 48 25.95 12.54 -22.03
C ALA A 48 25.22 12.90 -20.73
N VAL A 49 25.27 14.18 -20.31
CA VAL A 49 24.56 14.66 -19.11
C VAL A 49 23.05 14.49 -19.27
N VAL A 50 22.50 14.88 -20.43
CA VAL A 50 21.07 14.73 -20.73
C VAL A 50 20.66 13.25 -20.73
N THR A 51 21.46 12.38 -21.34
CA THR A 51 21.21 10.93 -21.36
C THR A 51 21.20 10.35 -19.94
N ILE A 52 22.20 10.66 -19.12
CA ILE A 52 22.26 10.18 -17.72
C ILE A 52 21.05 10.68 -16.92
N ALA A 53 20.71 11.97 -17.05
CA ALA A 53 19.55 12.55 -16.37
C ALA A 53 18.24 11.87 -16.79
N LEU A 54 18.07 11.58 -18.08
CA LEU A 54 16.90 10.90 -18.62
C LEU A 54 16.83 9.46 -18.11
N THR A 55 17.93 8.71 -18.14
CA THR A 55 17.98 7.34 -17.60
C THR A 55 17.66 7.31 -16.10
N ALA A 56 18.20 8.26 -15.32
CA ALA A 56 17.90 8.37 -13.90
C ALA A 56 16.41 8.67 -13.65
N ALA A 57 15.81 9.57 -14.43
CA ALA A 57 14.38 9.89 -14.32
C ALA A 57 13.48 8.70 -14.68
N LEU A 58 13.82 7.96 -15.74
CA LEU A 58 13.10 6.76 -16.16
C LEU A 58 13.22 5.63 -15.13
N LEU A 59 14.39 5.45 -14.52
CA LEU A 59 14.60 4.44 -13.48
C LEU A 59 13.78 4.79 -12.23
N ASN A 60 13.87 6.04 -11.75
CA ASN A 60 13.15 6.48 -10.56
C ASN A 60 11.63 6.30 -10.70
N ARG A 61 11.09 6.61 -11.88
CA ARG A 61 9.66 6.44 -12.17
C ARG A 61 9.24 4.97 -12.20
N GLN A 62 10.10 4.08 -12.70
CA GLN A 62 9.85 2.63 -12.64
C GLN A 62 9.90 2.11 -11.21
N THR A 63 10.92 2.50 -10.44
CA THR A 63 11.05 2.13 -9.03
C THR A 63 9.87 2.59 -8.18
N GLU A 64 9.38 3.82 -8.38
CA GLU A 64 8.19 4.31 -7.66
C GLU A 64 6.93 3.48 -7.99
N LEU A 65 6.77 3.09 -9.26
CA LEU A 65 5.64 2.26 -9.69
C LEU A 65 5.73 0.83 -9.17
N GLU A 66 6.91 0.24 -9.13
CA GLU A 66 7.14 -1.08 -8.55
C GLU A 66 6.92 -1.09 -7.03
N LEU A 67 7.48 -0.13 -6.31
CA LEU A 67 7.25 0.02 -4.86
C LEU A 67 5.77 0.22 -4.52
N ARG A 68 5.04 0.99 -5.33
CA ARG A 68 3.57 1.15 -5.18
C ARG A 68 2.79 -0.13 -5.47
N LYS A 69 3.29 -1.01 -6.33
CA LYS A 69 2.67 -2.32 -6.59
C LYS A 69 2.99 -3.29 -5.46
N GLU A 70 4.25 -3.41 -5.06
CA GLU A 70 4.67 -4.28 -3.96
C GLU A 70 4.01 -3.90 -2.64
N GLY A 71 3.96 -2.61 -2.28
CA GLY A 71 3.31 -2.15 -1.06
C GLY A 71 1.81 -2.45 -1.01
N ARG A 72 1.11 -2.41 -2.16
CA ARG A 72 -0.31 -2.75 -2.25
C ARG A 72 -0.55 -4.26 -2.12
N VAL A 73 0.31 -5.07 -2.72
CA VAL A 73 0.25 -6.54 -2.61
C VAL A 73 0.47 -6.98 -1.17
N ILE A 74 1.40 -6.35 -0.44
CA ILE A 74 1.65 -6.67 0.98
C ILE A 74 0.43 -6.36 1.86
N ILE A 75 -0.23 -5.21 1.67
CA ILE A 75 -1.42 -4.84 2.46
C ILE A 75 -2.58 -5.79 2.16
N LEU A 76 -2.81 -6.12 0.88
CA LEU A 76 -3.87 -7.04 0.48
C LEU A 76 -3.60 -8.46 0.99
N GLN A 77 -2.34 -8.91 0.97
CA GLN A 77 -1.96 -10.18 1.57
C GLN A 77 -2.23 -10.19 3.08
N GLN A 78 -1.86 -9.12 3.79
CA GLN A 78 -2.08 -9.00 5.23
C GLN A 78 -3.58 -8.97 5.58
N GLN A 79 -4.43 -8.34 4.75
CA GLN A 79 -5.88 -8.40 4.87
C GLN A 79 -6.39 -9.84 4.68
N CYS A 80 -5.95 -10.53 3.65
CA CYS A 80 -6.30 -11.94 3.40
C CYS A 80 -5.87 -12.86 4.56
N ASP A 81 -4.68 -12.67 5.11
CA ASP A 81 -4.17 -13.47 6.22
C ASP A 81 -5.02 -13.26 7.50
N ILE A 82 -5.44 -12.02 7.76
CA ILE A 82 -6.36 -11.71 8.87
C ILE A 82 -7.72 -12.35 8.64
N TYR A 83 -8.28 -12.25 7.43
CA TYR A 83 -9.55 -12.87 7.07
C TYR A 83 -9.51 -14.39 7.23
N MET A 84 -8.45 -15.05 6.75
CA MET A 84 -8.27 -16.49 6.89
C MET A 84 -8.15 -16.90 8.36
N SER A 85 -7.36 -16.16 9.16
CA SER A 85 -7.22 -16.43 10.59
C SER A 85 -8.53 -16.25 11.36
N CYS A 86 -9.39 -15.30 10.97
CA CYS A 86 -10.72 -15.14 11.56
C CYS A 86 -11.62 -16.35 11.26
N ILE A 87 -11.63 -16.81 10.00
CA ILE A 87 -12.45 -17.95 9.57
C ILE A 87 -11.97 -19.24 10.23
N GLU A 88 -10.66 -19.50 10.26
CA GLU A 88 -10.07 -20.68 10.89
C GLU A 88 -10.38 -20.72 12.39
N LYS A 89 -10.20 -19.60 13.11
CA LYS A 89 -10.57 -19.48 14.52
C LYS A 89 -12.04 -19.81 14.72
N VAL A 90 -12.95 -19.19 13.96
CA VAL A 90 -14.40 -19.45 14.08
C VAL A 90 -14.74 -20.92 13.82
N ALA A 91 -14.14 -21.54 12.79
CA ALA A 91 -14.34 -22.95 12.48
C ALA A 91 -13.85 -23.86 13.62
N GLU A 92 -12.69 -23.56 14.23
CA GLU A 92 -12.16 -24.28 15.38
C GLU A 92 -13.11 -24.20 16.60
N ILE A 93 -13.79 -23.07 16.82
CA ILE A 93 -14.79 -22.92 17.90
C ILE A 93 -16.00 -23.81 17.65
N VAL A 94 -16.51 -23.81 16.41
CA VAL A 94 -17.68 -24.59 16.01
C VAL A 94 -17.39 -26.08 16.08
N GLU A 95 -16.20 -26.51 15.64
CA GLU A 95 -15.80 -27.92 15.60
C GLU A 95 -15.52 -28.50 17.00
N ASN A 96 -14.94 -27.70 17.91
CA ASN A 96 -14.62 -28.18 19.25
C ASN A 96 -15.78 -28.10 20.26
N ALA A 97 -16.84 -27.33 19.95
CA ALA A 97 -18.12 -27.25 20.69
C ALA A 97 -18.02 -27.11 22.23
N LYS A 98 -16.86 -26.70 22.76
CA LYS A 98 -16.60 -26.60 24.20
C LYS A 98 -16.49 -25.15 24.61
N HIS A 99 -17.32 -24.81 25.58
CA HIS A 99 -17.44 -23.49 26.17
C HIS A 99 -16.23 -23.18 27.06
N GLU A 100 -15.08 -22.87 26.46
CA GLU A 100 -13.95 -22.28 27.18
C GLU A 100 -14.14 -20.76 27.20
N ALA A 101 -14.29 -20.17 28.39
CA ALA A 101 -14.58 -18.75 28.58
C ALA A 101 -13.58 -17.80 27.88
N GLY A 102 -12.37 -18.27 27.54
CA GLY A 102 -11.38 -17.51 26.77
C GLY A 102 -11.71 -17.32 25.29
N LEU A 103 -12.49 -18.21 24.67
CA LEU A 103 -12.82 -18.14 23.24
C LEU A 103 -13.70 -16.94 22.87
N ILE A 104 -14.57 -16.49 23.79
CA ILE A 104 -15.41 -15.30 23.59
C ILE A 104 -14.57 -14.01 23.64
N ASP A 105 -13.57 -13.95 24.50
CA ASP A 105 -12.65 -12.80 24.56
C ASP A 105 -11.76 -12.76 23.30
N ASP A 106 -11.29 -13.91 22.82
CA ASP A 106 -10.56 -14.02 21.55
C ASP A 106 -11.39 -13.51 20.36
N LEU A 107 -12.67 -13.88 20.29
CA LEU A 107 -13.60 -13.42 19.26
C LEU A 107 -13.82 -11.90 19.30
N ARG A 108 -13.88 -11.29 20.49
CA ARG A 108 -13.99 -9.83 20.64
C ARG A 108 -12.73 -9.10 20.19
N VAL A 109 -11.56 -9.67 20.46
CA VAL A 109 -10.29 -9.15 19.96
C VAL A 109 -10.22 -9.24 18.43
N LEU A 110 -10.72 -10.34 17.85
CA LEU A 110 -10.84 -10.50 16.40
C LEU A 110 -11.80 -9.47 15.79
N ASN A 111 -12.96 -9.22 16.40
CA ASN A 111 -13.89 -8.17 15.94
C ASN A 111 -13.20 -6.80 15.89
N HIS A 112 -12.46 -6.45 16.96
CA HIS A 112 -11.76 -5.16 17.01
C HIS A 112 -10.68 -5.04 15.93
N LYS A 113 -9.92 -6.11 15.68
CA LYS A 113 -8.92 -6.14 14.59
C LYS A 113 -9.58 -6.01 13.22
N LEU A 114 -10.72 -6.67 13.01
CA LEU A 114 -11.49 -6.59 11.78
C LEU A 114 -11.99 -5.17 11.53
N ALA A 115 -12.51 -4.50 12.56
CA ALA A 115 -13.01 -3.13 12.49
C ALA A 115 -11.95 -2.08 12.10
N VAL A 116 -10.67 -2.38 12.29
CA VAL A 116 -9.56 -1.49 11.89
C VAL A 116 -9.20 -1.64 10.40
N VAL A 117 -9.48 -2.81 9.81
CA VAL A 117 -8.86 -3.23 8.55
C VAL A 117 -9.87 -3.55 7.44
N ALA A 118 -11.11 -3.87 7.80
CA ALA A 118 -12.17 -4.30 6.89
C ALA A 118 -13.21 -3.20 6.63
N SER A 119 -13.99 -3.33 5.54
CA SER A 119 -15.14 -2.44 5.32
C SER A 119 -16.26 -2.66 6.32
N GLU A 120 -17.10 -1.63 6.46
CA GLU A 120 -18.29 -1.63 7.33
C GLU A 120 -19.19 -2.87 7.10
N GLU A 121 -19.36 -3.29 5.85
CA GLU A 121 -20.16 -4.47 5.50
C GLU A 121 -19.57 -5.76 6.11
N VAL A 122 -18.24 -5.93 6.07
CA VAL A 122 -17.56 -7.10 6.63
C VAL A 122 -17.67 -7.12 8.15
N VAL A 123 -17.55 -5.96 8.80
CA VAL A 123 -17.70 -5.83 10.27
C VAL A 123 -19.11 -6.21 10.71
N ILE A 124 -20.14 -5.69 10.03
CA ILE A 124 -21.55 -6.02 10.31
C ILE A 124 -21.79 -7.53 10.18
N ARG A 125 -21.25 -8.16 9.14
CA ARG A 125 -21.40 -9.62 8.93
C ARG A 125 -20.67 -10.44 9.98
N PHE A 126 -19.53 -9.96 10.48
CA PHE A 126 -18.80 -10.62 11.55
C PHE A 126 -19.54 -10.53 12.89
N GLU A 127 -20.18 -9.40 13.18
CA GLU A 127 -21.04 -9.27 14.36
C GLU A 127 -22.21 -10.25 14.35
N VAL A 128 -22.81 -10.51 13.17
CA VAL A 128 -23.87 -11.53 13.03
C VAL A 128 -23.35 -12.93 13.33
N VAL A 129 -22.12 -13.27 12.89
CA VAL A 129 -21.47 -14.55 13.23
C VAL A 129 -21.23 -14.65 14.74
N LEU A 130 -20.77 -13.57 15.36
CA LEU A 130 -20.52 -13.53 16.80
C LEU A 130 -21.82 -13.68 17.61
N ASP A 131 -22.90 -13.03 17.19
CA ASP A 131 -24.20 -13.14 17.85
C ASP A 131 -24.81 -14.54 17.68
N ALA A 132 -24.65 -15.17 16.51
CA ALA A 132 -25.05 -16.56 16.26
C ALA A 132 -24.27 -17.55 17.14
N LEU A 133 -22.97 -17.32 17.33
CA LEU A 133 -22.14 -18.12 18.25
C LEU A 133 -22.58 -17.91 19.71
N LEU A 134 -22.71 -16.67 20.16
CA LEU A 134 -23.09 -16.36 21.54
C LEU A 134 -24.48 -16.89 21.91
N SER A 135 -25.44 -16.78 20.99
CA SER A 135 -26.78 -17.32 21.17
C SER A 135 -26.81 -18.85 21.14
N GLY A 136 -26.05 -19.49 20.24
CA GLY A 136 -25.91 -20.95 20.18
C GLY A 136 -25.21 -21.56 21.39
N PHE A 137 -24.35 -20.79 22.08
CA PHE A 137 -23.68 -21.21 23.31
C PHE A 137 -24.46 -20.90 24.60
N ALA A 138 -25.60 -20.20 24.52
CA ALA A 138 -26.37 -19.81 25.72
C ALA A 138 -26.79 -21.02 26.58
N ASP A 139 -26.98 -22.18 25.97
CA ASP A 139 -27.35 -23.44 26.64
C ASP A 139 -26.14 -24.30 27.05
N GLY A 140 -24.91 -23.77 26.91
CA GLY A 140 -23.66 -24.41 27.35
C GLY A 140 -23.04 -25.40 26.35
N ALA A 141 -23.73 -25.70 25.25
CA ALA A 141 -23.22 -26.52 24.14
C ALA A 141 -23.87 -26.08 22.83
N LEU A 142 -23.08 -26.07 21.75
CA LEU A 142 -23.59 -25.76 20.41
C LEU A 142 -24.35 -26.97 19.86
N SER A 143 -25.64 -26.81 19.54
CA SER A 143 -26.37 -27.86 18.83
C SER A 143 -25.95 -27.92 17.36
N GLU A 144 -26.20 -29.05 16.69
CA GLU A 144 -25.92 -29.21 15.24
C GLU A 144 -26.65 -28.13 14.40
N ALA A 145 -27.87 -27.77 14.79
CA ALA A 145 -28.65 -26.72 14.13
C ALA A 145 -28.07 -25.31 14.36
N ASP A 146 -27.44 -25.05 15.50
CA ASP A 146 -26.79 -23.78 15.79
C ASP A 146 -25.44 -23.68 15.09
N GLY A 147 -24.70 -24.80 15.01
CA GLY A 147 -23.51 -24.92 14.16
C GLY A 147 -23.81 -24.60 12.69
N GLU A 148 -24.90 -25.14 12.14
CA GLU A 148 -25.27 -24.86 10.75
C GLU A 148 -25.63 -23.37 10.51
N LYS A 149 -26.32 -22.72 11.46
CA LYS A 149 -26.59 -21.27 11.38
C LYS A 149 -25.32 -20.43 11.45
N VAL A 150 -24.37 -20.81 12.30
CA VAL A 150 -23.07 -20.13 12.38
C VAL A 150 -22.33 -20.30 11.06
N MET A 151 -22.25 -21.51 10.51
CA MET A 151 -21.59 -21.77 9.24
C MET A 151 -22.23 -21.02 8.07
N GLN A 152 -23.56 -20.90 8.05
CA GLN A 152 -24.27 -20.08 7.07
C GLN A 152 -23.88 -18.60 7.19
N SER A 153 -23.77 -18.08 8.42
CA SER A 153 -23.36 -16.69 8.67
C SER A 153 -21.89 -16.44 8.28
N VAL A 154 -21.02 -17.45 8.44
CA VAL A 154 -19.62 -17.42 7.99
C VAL A 154 -19.53 -17.42 6.45
N ALA A 155 -20.42 -18.13 5.76
CA ALA A 155 -20.48 -18.11 4.29
C ALA A 155 -20.87 -16.71 3.76
N ASP A 156 -21.83 -16.05 4.41
CA ASP A 156 -22.21 -14.67 4.11
C ASP A 156 -21.05 -13.69 4.39
N LEU A 157 -20.34 -13.86 5.50
CA LEU A 157 -19.13 -13.10 5.84
C LEU A 157 -18.04 -13.28 4.78
N THR A 158 -17.79 -14.51 4.34
CA THR A 158 -16.79 -14.81 3.31
C THR A 158 -17.14 -14.15 1.98
N THR A 159 -18.43 -14.08 1.66
CA THR A 159 -18.91 -13.38 0.46
C THR A 159 -18.65 -11.87 0.56
N ALA A 160 -18.92 -11.27 1.72
CA ALA A 160 -18.63 -9.85 2.00
C ALA A 160 -17.12 -9.55 1.98
N MET A 161 -16.28 -10.43 2.54
CA MET A 161 -14.82 -10.29 2.46
C MET A 161 -14.31 -10.35 1.01
N ARG A 162 -14.93 -11.18 0.17
CA ARG A 162 -14.58 -11.28 -1.25
C ARG A 162 -14.99 -10.04 -2.04
N SER A 163 -16.15 -9.45 -1.77
CA SER A 163 -16.58 -8.20 -2.41
C SER A 163 -15.72 -7.02 -1.94
N ASP A 164 -15.32 -6.99 -0.67
CA ASP A 164 -14.41 -6.00 -0.09
C ASP A 164 -13.05 -5.99 -0.80
N ASN A 165 -12.43 -7.16 -0.95
CA ASN A 165 -11.20 -7.31 -1.74
C ASN A 165 -11.40 -6.97 -3.23
N GLY A 166 -12.58 -7.21 -3.79
CA GLY A 166 -12.92 -6.87 -5.17
C GLY A 166 -13.08 -5.37 -5.43
N ASN A 167 -13.43 -4.59 -4.40
CA ASN A 167 -13.63 -3.14 -4.48
C ASN A 167 -12.35 -2.34 -4.13
N ALA A 168 -11.33 -3.01 -3.57
CA ALA A 168 -10.04 -2.43 -3.21
C ALA A 168 -8.98 -2.46 -4.35
N ILE A 169 -9.27 -3.13 -5.47
CA ILE A 169 -8.41 -3.24 -6.67
C ILE A 169 -8.80 -2.19 -7.70
#